data_AF-A0A956X175-F1
#
_entry.id   AF-A0A956X175-F1
#
_cell.length_a   1.000
_cell.length_b   1.000
_cell.length_c   1.000
_cell.angle_alpha   90.00
_cell.angle_beta   90.00
_cell.angle_gamma   90.00
#
_symmetry.space_group_name_H-M   'P 1'
#
loop_
_entity.id
_entity.type
_entity.pdbx_description
1 polymer ?
#
loop_
_entity_poly.entity_id
_entity_poly.type
_entity_poly.pdbx_seq_one_letter_code
_entity_poly.pdbx_strand_id
1 'polypeptide(L)'
;HGDAVYELVGEAGLTQDEVAAILSGEIERSVSVKEIAVRDWRRQATANGMGSYQVDTLARMFEYYNAYGLTGSPNVLRWLLEREPTSFASFARREFGQQRTSQITTGPQENR
;
A
#
# COMPACT_ATOMS: atom_id res chain seq x y z
N HIS A 1 30.82 2.95 -4.85
CA HIS A 1 29.83 2.09 -5.53
C HIS A 1 29.49 2.71 -6.90
N GLY A 2 30.36 2.54 -7.90
CA GLY A 2 30.21 3.25 -9.19
C GLY A 2 29.10 2.71 -10.09
N ASP A 3 28.89 1.38 -10.10
CA ASP A 3 28.03 0.69 -11.09
C ASP A 3 27.21 -0.47 -10.47
N ALA A 4 26.92 -0.39 -9.18
CA ALA A 4 26.20 -1.47 -8.50
C ALA A 4 24.67 -1.35 -8.69
N VAL A 5 24.02 -2.48 -8.98
CA VAL A 5 22.56 -2.60 -9.03
C VAL A 5 22.10 -3.27 -7.73
N TYR A 6 21.15 -2.64 -7.05
CA TYR A 6 20.61 -3.11 -5.77
C TYR A 6 19.10 -3.29 -5.87
N GLU A 7 18.61 -4.46 -5.48
CA GLU A 7 17.18 -4.70 -5.27
C GLU A 7 16.77 -4.14 -3.91
N LEU A 8 15.89 -3.14 -3.90
CA LEU A 8 15.50 -2.43 -2.68
C LEU A 8 14.12 -2.88 -2.21
N VAL A 9 14.08 -3.40 -0.99
CA VAL A 9 12.84 -3.80 -0.31
C VAL A 9 12.82 -3.19 1.10
N GLY A 10 11.67 -2.65 1.51
CA GLY A 10 11.48 -1.99 2.81
C GLY A 10 11.49 -2.96 3.99
N GLU A 11 10.70 -4.01 3.90
CA GLU A 11 10.54 -5.01 4.96
C GLU A 11 10.38 -6.41 4.36
N ALA A 12 10.40 -7.44 5.20
CA ALA A 12 10.06 -8.78 4.74
C ALA A 12 8.67 -8.78 4.07
N GLY A 13 8.48 -9.62 3.05
CA GLY A 13 7.22 -9.64 2.29
C GLY A 13 6.03 -9.93 3.20
N LEU A 14 5.11 -8.96 3.28
CA LEU A 14 3.83 -9.11 3.98
C LEU A 14 2.83 -9.86 3.09
N THR A 15 2.04 -10.72 3.72
CA THR A 15 0.80 -11.24 3.15
C THR A 15 -0.25 -10.13 3.06
N GLN A 16 -1.25 -10.32 2.19
CA GLN A 16 -2.36 -9.36 2.09
C GLN A 16 -3.16 -9.25 3.39
N ASP A 17 -3.28 -10.34 4.15
CA ASP A 17 -3.95 -10.36 5.45
C ASP A 17 -3.17 -9.54 6.50
N GLU A 18 -1.84 -9.64 6.52
CA GLU A 18 -1.01 -8.81 7.40
C GLU A 18 -1.11 -7.33 7.04
N VAL A 19 -1.12 -7.00 5.74
CA VAL A 19 -1.35 -5.64 5.25
C VAL A 19 -2.72 -5.12 5.73
N ALA A 20 -3.78 -5.92 5.60
CA ALA A 20 -5.12 -5.55 6.05
C ALA A 20 -5.20 -5.38 7.57
N ALA A 21 -4.54 -6.25 8.34
CA ALA A 21 -4.49 -6.16 9.80
C ALA A 21 -3.77 -4.89 10.27
N ILE A 22 -2.61 -4.58 9.67
CA ILE A 22 -1.86 -3.36 9.97
C ILE A 22 -2.70 -2.12 9.63
N LEU A 23 -3.25 -2.06 8.42
CA LEU A 23 -4.12 -0.95 8.03
C LEU A 23 -5.30 -0.80 8.98
N SER A 24 -5.99 -1.90 9.29
CA SER A 24 -7.16 -1.88 10.18
C SER A 24 -6.84 -1.31 11.55
N GLY A 25 -5.65 -1.61 12.09
CA GLY A 25 -5.16 -1.04 13.34
C GLY A 25 -4.83 0.45 13.23
N GLU A 26 -4.14 0.87 12.17
CA GLU A 26 -3.70 2.26 12.00
C GLU A 26 -4.85 3.22 11.62
N ILE A 27 -5.89 2.75 10.95
CA ILE A 27 -7.04 3.57 10.53
C ILE A 27 -8.27 3.43 11.45
N GLU A 28 -8.19 2.62 12.51
CA GLU A 28 -9.29 2.33 13.45
C GLU A 28 -10.60 1.88 12.76
N ARG A 29 -10.50 1.23 11.61
CA ARG A 29 -11.65 0.73 10.83
C ARG A 29 -11.36 -0.66 10.33
N SER A 30 -12.39 -1.52 10.32
CA SER A 30 -12.25 -2.87 9.76
C SER A 30 -11.88 -2.82 8.28
N VAL A 31 -10.76 -3.48 7.96
CA VAL A 31 -10.28 -3.72 6.59
C VAL A 31 -10.23 -5.24 6.40
N SER A 32 -10.76 -5.73 5.28
CA SER A 32 -10.72 -7.15 4.92
C SER A 32 -10.17 -7.35 3.52
N VAL A 33 -9.50 -8.48 3.34
CA VAL A 33 -8.98 -8.91 2.04
C VAL A 33 -10.06 -9.66 1.29
N LYS A 34 -10.19 -9.38 -0.01
CA LYS A 34 -11.00 -10.16 -0.93
C LYS A 34 -10.22 -10.41 -2.21
N GLU A 35 -9.98 -11.67 -2.51
CA GLU A 35 -9.47 -12.07 -3.82
C GLU A 35 -10.56 -11.88 -4.89
N ILE A 36 -10.18 -11.31 -6.02
CA ILE A 36 -11.03 -11.18 -7.19
C ILE A 36 -10.29 -11.67 -8.43
N ALA A 37 -11.01 -12.23 -9.40
CA ALA A 37 -10.41 -12.64 -10.65
C ALA A 37 -9.82 -11.43 -11.39
N VAL A 38 -8.65 -11.58 -12.01
CA VAL A 38 -7.99 -10.52 -12.79
C VAL A 38 -8.92 -9.95 -13.87
N ARG A 39 -9.77 -10.78 -14.47
CA ARG A 39 -10.82 -10.34 -15.42
C ARG A 39 -11.79 -9.34 -14.79
N ASP A 40 -12.24 -9.60 -13.57
CA ASP A 40 -13.16 -8.72 -12.85
C ASP A 40 -12.48 -7.44 -12.40
N TRP A 41 -11.22 -7.52 -12.00
CA TRP A 41 -10.40 -6.35 -11.72
C TRP A 41 -10.22 -5.46 -12.95
N ARG A 42 -9.85 -6.04 -14.11
CA ARG A 42 -9.68 -5.30 -15.39
C ARG A 42 -10.92 -4.50 -15.77
N ARG A 43 -12.11 -5.11 -15.65
CA ARG A 43 -13.38 -4.46 -15.92
C ARG A 43 -13.61 -3.26 -14.99
N GLN A 44 -13.38 -3.44 -13.68
CA GLN A 44 -13.54 -2.38 -12.68
C GLN A 44 -12.55 -1.23 -12.90
N ALA A 45 -11.27 -1.55 -13.12
CA ALA A 45 -10.23 -0.55 -13.36
C ALA A 45 -10.52 0.30 -14.60
N THR A 46 -10.96 -0.34 -15.69
CA THR A 46 -11.36 0.36 -16.93
C THR A 46 -12.58 1.25 -16.69
N ALA A 47 -13.60 0.75 -16.00
CA ALA A 47 -14.81 1.52 -15.67
C ALA A 47 -14.50 2.73 -14.77
N ASN A 48 -13.48 2.64 -13.93
CA ASN A 48 -12.97 3.73 -13.08
C ASN A 48 -12.03 4.69 -13.82
N GLY A 49 -11.88 4.56 -15.14
CA GLY A 49 -11.12 5.49 -15.98
C GLY A 49 -9.63 5.20 -16.12
N MET A 50 -9.16 4.02 -15.66
CA MET A 50 -7.76 3.63 -15.86
C MET A 50 -7.48 3.34 -17.34
N GLY A 51 -6.35 3.85 -17.86
CA GLY A 51 -5.96 3.64 -19.25
C GLY A 51 -5.62 2.18 -19.56
N SER A 52 -5.87 1.73 -20.78
CA SER A 52 -5.64 0.33 -21.21
C SER A 52 -4.22 -0.17 -20.93
N TYR A 53 -3.21 0.68 -21.18
CA TYR A 53 -1.81 0.36 -20.89
C TYR A 53 -1.56 0.09 -19.39
N GLN A 54 -2.13 0.92 -18.51
CA GLN A 54 -2.00 0.76 -17.06
C GLN A 54 -2.69 -0.51 -16.58
N VAL A 55 -3.90 -0.77 -17.07
CA VAL A 55 -4.67 -1.99 -16.76
C VAL A 55 -3.89 -3.23 -17.18
N ASP A 56 -3.34 -3.23 -18.39
CA ASP A 56 -2.57 -4.34 -18.95
C ASP A 56 -1.25 -4.59 -18.22
N THR A 57 -0.61 -3.51 -17.74
CA THR A 57 0.66 -3.60 -17.00
C THR A 57 0.42 -4.20 -15.61
N LEU A 58 -0.54 -3.66 -14.87
CA LEU A 58 -0.86 -4.14 -13.51
C LEU A 58 -1.40 -5.57 -13.52
N ALA A 59 -2.22 -5.95 -14.51
CA ALA A 59 -2.69 -7.33 -14.64
C ALA A 59 -1.53 -8.31 -14.82
N ARG A 60 -0.53 -7.99 -15.66
CA ARG A 60 0.67 -8.81 -15.81
C ARG A 60 1.51 -8.87 -14.54
N MET A 61 1.60 -7.76 -13.80
CA MET A 61 2.29 -7.74 -12.51
C MET A 61 1.60 -8.64 -11.48
N PHE A 62 0.27 -8.63 -11.41
CA PHE A 62 -0.47 -9.53 -10.52
C PHE A 62 -0.22 -11.00 -10.87
N GLU A 63 -0.28 -11.36 -12.15
CA GLU A 63 0.01 -12.72 -12.62
C GLU A 63 1.43 -13.14 -12.23
N TYR A 64 2.42 -12.27 -12.47
CA TYR A 64 3.81 -12.53 -12.12
C TYR A 64 4.02 -12.69 -10.61
N TYR A 65 3.54 -11.76 -9.79
CA TYR A 65 3.75 -11.82 -8.34
C TYR A 65 2.94 -12.93 -7.67
N ASN A 66 1.81 -13.35 -8.25
CA ASN A 66 1.10 -14.53 -7.76
C ASN A 66 1.90 -15.82 -8.02
N ALA A 67 2.64 -15.89 -9.14
CA ALA A 67 3.45 -17.05 -9.49
C ALA A 67 4.82 -17.09 -8.78
N TYR A 68 5.45 -15.93 -8.59
CA TYR A 68 6.85 -15.85 -8.15
C TYR A 68 7.05 -15.14 -6.80
N GLY A 69 6.00 -14.50 -6.27
CA GLY A 69 6.09 -13.61 -5.12
C GLY A 69 6.82 -12.30 -5.43
N LEU A 70 6.71 -11.35 -4.50
CA LEU A 70 7.58 -10.17 -4.45
C LEU A 70 8.68 -10.46 -3.41
N THR A 71 9.87 -10.83 -3.88
CA THR A 71 10.98 -11.25 -3.02
C THR A 71 12.10 -10.24 -3.03
N GLY A 72 12.81 -10.12 -1.90
CA GLY A 72 14.02 -9.31 -1.77
C GLY A 72 14.50 -9.26 -0.32
N SER A 73 15.64 -8.62 -0.09
CA SER A 73 16.24 -8.55 1.24
C SER A 73 16.20 -7.13 1.79
N PRO A 74 15.53 -6.89 2.94
CA PRO A 74 15.52 -5.56 3.57
C PRO A 74 16.91 -5.13 4.07
N ASN A 75 17.85 -6.08 4.19
CA ASN A 75 19.23 -5.79 4.57
C ASN A 75 19.94 -4.86 3.58
N VAL A 76 19.67 -5.01 2.28
CA VAL A 76 20.33 -4.18 1.25
C VAL A 76 19.95 -2.71 1.46
N LEU A 77 18.65 -2.45 1.62
CA LEU A 77 18.18 -1.09 1.87
C LEU A 77 18.68 -0.57 3.24
N ARG A 78 18.66 -1.40 4.28
CA ARG A 78 19.20 -1.04 5.60
C ARG A 78 20.67 -0.61 5.53
N TRP A 79 21.51 -1.38 4.84
CA TRP A 79 22.93 -1.07 4.70
C TRP A 79 23.17 0.23 3.94
N LEU A 80 22.40 0.47 2.88
CA LEU A 80 22.50 1.72 2.10
C LEU A 80 22.00 2.94 2.89
N LEU A 81 21.02 2.77 3.78
CA LEU A 81 20.45 3.86 4.58
C LEU A 81 21.17 4.11 5.90
N GLU A 82 22.00 3.17 6.37
CA GLU A 82 22.60 3.17 7.72
C GLU A 82 21.56 3.28 8.86
N ARG A 83 20.33 2.86 8.59
CA ARG A 83 19.21 2.78 9.54
C ARG A 83 18.20 1.73 9.08
N GLU A 84 17.30 1.34 9.97
CA GLU A 84 16.17 0.50 9.57
C GLU A 84 15.28 1.23 8.54
N PRO A 85 14.84 0.54 7.46
CA PRO A 85 13.84 1.07 6.54
C PRO A 85 12.52 1.37 7.26
N THR A 86 11.69 2.20 6.64
CA THR A 86 10.36 2.50 7.19
C THR A 86 9.46 1.28 7.06
N SER A 87 8.89 0.81 8.17
CA SER A 87 7.90 -0.28 8.16
C SER A 87 6.58 0.15 7.52
N PHE A 88 5.81 -0.81 7.05
CA PHE A 88 4.48 -0.54 6.50
C PHE A 88 3.54 0.10 7.53
N ALA A 89 3.62 -0.29 8.80
CA ALA A 89 2.83 0.32 9.87
C ALA A 89 3.18 1.81 10.08
N SER A 90 4.46 2.16 10.12
CA SER A 90 4.89 3.56 10.23
C SER A 90 4.48 4.38 9.01
N PHE A 91 4.53 3.79 7.81
CA PHE A 91 3.98 4.40 6.60
C PHE A 91 2.46 4.64 6.72
N ALA A 92 1.69 3.60 7.04
CA ALA A 92 0.24 3.66 7.14
C ALA A 92 -0.22 4.71 8.15
N ARG A 93 0.42 4.76 9.33
CA ARG A 93 0.16 5.77 10.36
C ARG A 93 0.38 7.19 9.86
N ARG A 94 1.46 7.42 9.10
CA ARG A 94 1.80 8.75 8.58
C ARG A 94 0.79 9.22 7.53
N GLU A 95 0.42 8.36 6.59
CA GLU A 95 -0.44 8.71 5.46
C GLU A 95 -1.93 8.73 5.83
N PHE A 96 -2.37 7.84 6.72
CA PHE A 96 -3.78 7.66 7.04
C PHE A 96 -4.18 8.15 8.44
N GLY A 97 -3.25 8.27 9.39
CA GLY A 97 -3.53 8.71 10.75
C GLY A 97 -3.94 10.19 10.90
N GLN A 98 -3.70 11.02 9.87
CA GLN A 98 -3.98 12.46 9.87
C GLN A 98 -5.40 12.83 9.39
N GLN A 99 -6.21 11.87 8.91
CA GLN A 99 -7.53 12.16 8.34
C GLN A 99 -8.60 12.64 9.36
N ARG A 100 -8.22 12.88 10.63
CA ARG A 100 -9.13 13.33 11.70
C ARG A 100 -9.27 14.85 11.86
N THR A 101 -8.41 15.69 11.28
CA THR A 101 -8.34 17.11 11.69
C THR A 101 -9.21 18.08 10.86
N SER A 102 -9.97 17.63 9.86
CA SER A 102 -10.71 18.55 8.96
C SER A 102 -12.24 18.54 9.08
N GLN A 103 -12.85 17.90 10.08
CA GLN A 103 -14.33 17.90 10.23
C GLN A 103 -14.87 18.29 11.62
N ILE A 104 -14.07 18.87 12.52
CA ILE A 104 -14.57 19.40 13.80
C ILE A 104 -14.16 20.87 13.97
N THR A 105 -14.68 21.74 13.11
CA THR A 105 -14.83 23.17 13.46
C THR A 105 -16.07 23.73 12.76
N THR A 106 -17.24 23.38 13.30
CA THR A 106 -18.37 24.30 13.35
C THR A 106 -19.07 24.05 14.67
N GLY A 107 -18.55 24.71 15.72
CA GLY A 107 -19.25 24.87 16.98
C GLY A 107 -20.48 25.77 16.80
N PRO A 108 -21.38 25.80 17.79
CA PRO A 108 -22.74 26.27 17.64
C PRO A 108 -22.81 27.80 17.57
N GLN A 109 -23.72 28.33 16.75
CA GLN A 109 -24.22 29.69 16.90
C GLN A 109 -25.72 29.62 17.19
N GLU A 110 -25.96 29.83 18.48
CA GLU A 110 -27.17 30.11 19.21
C GLU A 110 -27.94 31.32 18.66
N ASN A 111 -29.28 31.20 18.68
CA ASN A 111 -30.33 32.24 18.72
C ASN A 111 -30.02 33.67 18.24
N ARG A 112 -30.76 34.10 17.22
CA ARG A 112 -31.67 35.24 17.37
C ARG A 112 -32.82 35.23 16.37
#